data_AF-A0A0G1UUR8-F1
#
_entry.id   AF-A0A0G1UUR8-F1
#
_cell.length_a   1.000
_cell.length_b   1.000
_cell.length_c   1.000
_cell.angle_alpha   90.00
_cell.angle_beta   90.00
_cell.angle_gamma   90.00
#
_symmetry.space_group_name_H-M   'P 1'
#
loop_
_entity.id
_entity.type
_entity.pdbx_description
1 polymer ?
#
loop_
_entity_poly.entity_id
_entity_poly.type
_entity_poly.pdbx_seq_one_letter_code
_entity_poly.pdbx_strand_id
1 'polypeptide(L)'
;MKLTFAGHSVEIVSARPGEKIDVAKLLAYPDEFHGDTRVNHLVKFGDSFSSLIGQSRAVLPKEAVVVLEHHFDEAKKLMDKINALAQRLVAEPEKYDDIGFCRQYFELARAGYSLLAKHEAEFGFDAKSIPVSLERAGLVTTRLAGGLTQDAVIDNEVAVVTKRVHLKGEPETNLAVTVKWRDKHKLISINGREVLLADFVNPASGASGAAFLLAAKVVKVYPIKVQHRSVSLTRQGVNLIKPALKELGVKTSFYSVGEASQLNRQYYLVGNRAVADAGQVLRHFLPKFYKD
;
A
#
# COMPACT_ATOMS: atom_id res chain seq x y z
N MET A 1 0.50 -23.25 1.05
CA MET A 1 1.10 -23.18 2.40
C MET A 1 0.12 -22.47 3.33
N LYS A 2 -0.04 -22.91 4.58
CA LYS A 2 -0.82 -22.20 5.61
C LYS A 2 0.13 -21.54 6.61
N LEU A 3 -0.14 -20.30 6.98
CA LEU A 3 0.60 -19.53 7.99
C LEU A 3 -0.39 -18.82 8.92
N THR A 4 0.10 -18.31 10.04
CA THR A 4 -0.67 -17.41 10.91
C THR A 4 -0.28 -15.96 10.63
N PHE A 5 -1.27 -15.07 10.57
CA PHE A 5 -1.10 -13.62 10.46
C PHE A 5 -2.16 -12.92 11.30
N ALA A 6 -1.75 -12.04 12.21
CA ALA A 6 -2.67 -11.34 13.12
C ALA A 6 -3.58 -12.30 13.93
N GLY A 7 -3.10 -13.49 14.26
CA GLY A 7 -3.91 -14.54 14.92
C GLY A 7 -4.85 -15.34 14.02
N HIS A 8 -4.90 -15.06 12.71
CA HIS A 8 -5.75 -15.76 11.74
C HIS A 8 -4.94 -16.67 10.82
N SER A 9 -5.57 -17.75 10.33
CA SER A 9 -4.99 -18.64 9.33
C SER A 9 -5.03 -17.99 7.94
N VAL A 10 -3.87 -17.90 7.29
CA VAL A 10 -3.68 -17.38 5.94
C VAL A 10 -3.22 -18.51 5.03
N GLU A 11 -3.90 -18.64 3.89
CA GLU A 11 -3.53 -19.59 2.85
C GLU A 11 -2.75 -18.88 1.74
N ILE A 12 -1.59 -19.43 1.37
CA ILE A 12 -0.80 -18.98 0.22
C ILE A 12 -0.80 -20.06 -0.84
N VAL A 13 -1.48 -19.79 -1.95
CA VAL A 13 -1.42 -20.59 -3.17
C VAL A 13 -0.28 -20.04 -4.02
N SER A 14 0.65 -20.90 -4.42
CA SER A 14 1.84 -20.50 -5.17
C SER A 14 1.93 -21.28 -6.47
N ALA A 15 2.34 -20.61 -7.54
CA ALA A 15 2.68 -21.28 -8.78
C ALA A 15 3.88 -22.21 -8.57
N ARG A 16 3.98 -23.28 -9.36
CA ARG A 16 5.21 -24.08 -9.43
C ARG A 16 6.35 -23.24 -10.01
N PRO A 17 7.62 -23.60 -9.76
CA PRO A 17 8.76 -22.91 -10.38
C PRO A 17 8.60 -22.84 -11.91
N GLY A 18 8.72 -21.63 -12.49
CA GLY A 18 8.54 -21.39 -13.92
C GLY A 18 7.09 -21.19 -14.38
N GLU A 19 6.10 -21.48 -13.54
CA GLU A 19 4.68 -21.34 -13.87
C GLU A 19 4.05 -20.04 -13.29
N LYS A 20 2.80 -19.79 -13.66
CA LYS A 20 1.95 -18.74 -13.09
C LYS A 20 0.57 -19.32 -12.78
N ILE A 21 -0.06 -18.84 -11.71
CA ILE A 21 -1.47 -19.09 -11.43
C ILE A 21 -2.28 -18.14 -12.31
N ASP A 22 -3.21 -18.65 -13.11
CA ASP A 22 -4.24 -17.81 -13.72
C ASP A 22 -5.40 -17.65 -12.75
N VAL A 23 -5.58 -16.44 -12.21
CA VAL A 23 -6.64 -16.17 -11.24
C VAL A 23 -7.97 -15.80 -11.88
N ALA A 24 -8.06 -15.59 -13.19
CA ALA A 24 -9.25 -15.04 -13.84
C ALA A 24 -10.55 -15.78 -13.45
N LYS A 25 -10.50 -17.11 -13.42
CA LYS A 25 -11.66 -17.95 -13.08
C LYS A 25 -12.04 -17.92 -11.60
N LEU A 26 -11.13 -17.50 -10.72
CA LEU A 26 -11.30 -17.45 -9.27
C LEU A 26 -11.93 -16.13 -8.79
N LEU A 27 -11.88 -15.07 -9.61
CA LEU A 27 -12.33 -13.73 -9.23
C LEU A 27 -13.85 -13.65 -9.19
N ALA A 28 -14.41 -13.06 -8.13
CA ALA A 28 -15.83 -12.73 -8.07
C ALA A 28 -16.22 -11.69 -9.14
N TYR A 29 -15.33 -10.71 -9.36
CA TYR A 29 -15.52 -9.59 -10.28
C TYR A 29 -14.37 -9.53 -11.30
N PRO A 30 -14.36 -10.42 -12.31
CA PRO A 30 -13.26 -10.48 -13.27
C PRO A 30 -13.14 -9.21 -14.13
N ASP A 31 -14.25 -8.55 -14.46
CA ASP A 31 -14.26 -7.36 -15.32
C ASP A 31 -13.67 -6.11 -14.61
N GLU A 32 -13.64 -6.11 -13.28
CA GLU A 32 -13.00 -5.09 -12.45
C GLU A 32 -11.49 -5.37 -12.24
N PHE A 33 -11.00 -6.51 -12.76
CA PHE A 33 -9.58 -6.85 -12.69
C PHE A 33 -8.78 -6.19 -13.81
N HIS A 34 -8.42 -4.94 -13.61
CA HIS A 34 -7.34 -4.29 -14.36
C HIS A 34 -5.96 -4.87 -13.99
N GLY A 35 -5.27 -5.48 -14.97
CA GLY A 35 -3.91 -6.02 -14.83
C GLY A 35 -3.77 -7.44 -15.38
N ASP A 36 -2.58 -8.02 -15.24
CA ASP A 36 -2.30 -9.41 -15.64
C ASP A 36 -2.86 -10.41 -14.61
N THR A 37 -3.72 -11.33 -15.05
CA THR A 37 -4.30 -12.38 -14.21
C THR A 37 -3.34 -13.53 -13.94
N ARG A 38 -2.18 -13.57 -14.61
CA ARG A 38 -1.12 -14.56 -14.40
C ARG A 38 -0.15 -14.12 -13.31
N VAL A 39 -0.28 -14.71 -12.13
CA VAL A 39 0.40 -14.24 -10.91
C VAL A 39 1.31 -15.33 -10.32
N ASN A 40 2.25 -14.93 -9.47
CA ASN A 40 3.15 -15.87 -8.80
C ASN A 40 2.49 -16.49 -7.56
N HIS A 41 1.76 -15.69 -6.80
CA HIS A 41 1.09 -16.11 -5.58
C HIS A 41 -0.31 -15.49 -5.49
N LEU A 42 -1.22 -16.23 -4.87
CA LEU A 42 -2.50 -15.75 -4.36
C LEU A 42 -2.49 -15.96 -2.85
N VAL A 43 -2.52 -14.85 -2.10
CA VAL A 43 -2.55 -14.84 -0.63
C VAL A 43 -3.99 -14.61 -0.20
N LYS A 44 -4.59 -15.60 0.46
CA LYS A 44 -5.97 -15.58 0.95
C LYS A 44 -5.96 -15.36 2.45
N PHE A 45 -6.40 -14.18 2.87
CA PHE A 45 -6.47 -13.82 4.29
C PHE A 45 -7.79 -14.20 4.95
N GLY A 46 -8.80 -14.59 4.17
CA GLY A 46 -10.14 -14.81 4.72
C GLY A 46 -10.65 -13.54 5.40
N ASP A 47 -11.21 -13.69 6.59
CA ASP A 47 -11.84 -12.64 7.39
C ASP A 47 -10.86 -11.83 8.26
N SER A 48 -9.55 -12.07 8.16
CA SER A 48 -8.50 -11.47 9.03
C SER A 48 -8.55 -9.94 9.13
N PHE A 49 -9.12 -9.28 8.12
CA PHE A 49 -9.24 -7.82 8.07
C PHE A 49 -10.66 -7.30 8.34
N SER A 50 -11.66 -8.16 8.49
CA SER A 50 -13.08 -7.77 8.61
C SER A 50 -13.34 -6.77 9.75
N SER A 51 -12.61 -6.90 10.86
CA SER A 51 -12.68 -6.01 12.02
C SER A 51 -12.20 -4.57 11.76
N LEU A 52 -11.53 -4.33 10.63
CA LEU A 52 -11.10 -2.99 10.24
C LEU A 52 -12.23 -2.13 9.64
N ILE A 53 -13.36 -2.74 9.26
CA ILE A 53 -14.47 -2.02 8.62
C ILE A 53 -15.19 -1.14 9.65
N GLY A 54 -15.54 0.09 9.25
CA GLY A 54 -16.21 1.07 10.11
C GLY A 54 -15.25 2.05 10.76
N GLN A 55 -15.77 2.75 11.77
CA GLN A 55 -15.02 3.76 12.52
C GLN A 55 -14.25 3.13 13.67
N SER A 56 -12.97 3.47 13.81
CA SER A 56 -12.12 3.01 14.90
C SER A 56 -11.89 4.09 15.95
N ARG A 57 -11.98 3.65 17.22
CA ARG A 57 -11.61 4.45 18.40
C ARG A 57 -10.26 4.02 18.99
N ALA A 58 -9.53 3.14 18.30
CA ALA A 58 -8.22 2.68 18.75
C ALA A 58 -7.24 3.86 18.83
N VAL A 59 -6.32 3.79 19.79
CA VAL A 59 -5.21 4.74 19.89
C VAL A 59 -4.08 4.24 19.00
N LEU A 60 -3.40 5.14 18.27
CA LEU A 60 -2.19 4.76 17.55
C LEU A 60 -1.10 4.31 18.54
N PRO A 61 -0.37 3.22 18.26
CA PRO A 61 0.77 2.83 19.08
C PRO A 61 1.84 3.92 18.98
N LYS A 62 2.40 4.35 20.11
CA LYS A 62 3.37 5.46 20.16
C LYS A 62 4.74 5.10 19.58
N GLU A 63 5.13 3.83 19.63
CA GLU A 63 6.45 3.39 19.20
C GLU A 63 6.54 3.34 17.67
N ALA A 64 7.50 4.06 17.10
CA ALA A 64 7.82 4.05 15.66
C ALA A 64 6.60 4.32 14.75
N VAL A 65 5.66 5.15 15.22
CA VAL A 65 4.55 5.69 14.42
C VAL A 65 4.57 7.19 14.57
N VAL A 66 4.66 7.89 13.44
CA VAL A 66 4.63 9.34 13.40
C VAL A 66 3.60 9.76 12.35
N VAL A 67 2.71 10.66 12.75
CA VAL A 67 1.68 11.24 11.88
C VAL A 67 1.80 12.75 11.95
N LEU A 68 2.27 13.38 10.89
CA LEU A 68 2.61 14.81 10.89
C LEU A 68 1.44 15.73 11.22
N GLU A 69 0.19 15.37 10.85
CA GLU A 69 -0.99 16.18 11.18
C GLU A 69 -1.25 16.32 12.69
N HIS A 70 -0.64 15.49 13.53
CA HIS A 70 -0.69 15.62 14.99
C HIS A 70 0.33 16.62 15.54
N HIS A 71 1.30 17.02 14.73
CA HIS A 71 2.42 17.87 15.12
C HIS A 71 2.40 19.22 14.40
N PHE A 72 1.86 19.26 13.18
CA PHE A 72 1.97 20.43 12.29
C PHE A 72 0.65 20.79 11.61
N ASP A 73 0.23 22.04 11.76
CA ASP A 73 -0.98 22.58 11.09
C ASP A 73 -0.87 22.54 9.55
N GLU A 74 0.34 22.64 8.99
CA GLU A 74 0.55 22.52 7.54
C GLU A 74 0.18 21.12 7.01
N ALA A 75 0.46 20.06 7.79
CA ALA A 75 0.06 18.70 7.45
C ALA A 75 -1.46 18.55 7.53
N LYS A 76 -2.10 19.10 8.56
CA LYS A 76 -3.56 19.10 8.70
C LYS A 76 -4.25 19.80 7.51
N LYS A 77 -3.78 21.00 7.15
CA LYS A 77 -4.29 21.75 5.98
C LYS A 77 -4.11 21.00 4.67
N LEU A 78 -3.00 20.27 4.51
CA LEU A 78 -2.77 19.43 3.34
C LEU A 78 -3.79 18.27 3.29
N MET A 79 -4.02 17.60 4.41
CA MET A 79 -5.02 16.53 4.50
C MET A 79 -6.45 17.03 4.26
N ASP A 80 -6.79 18.23 4.70
CA ASP A 80 -8.09 18.85 4.41
C ASP A 80 -8.29 19.07 2.89
N LYS A 81 -7.25 19.53 2.19
CA LYS A 81 -7.27 19.69 0.72
C LYS A 81 -7.40 18.35 0.00
N ILE A 82 -6.67 17.33 0.44
CA ILE A 82 -6.76 15.98 -0.11
C ILE A 82 -8.17 15.43 0.08
N ASN A 83 -8.74 15.57 1.28
CA ASN A 83 -10.10 15.12 1.57
C ASN A 83 -11.12 15.84 0.68
N ALA A 84 -11.04 17.17 0.54
CA ALA A 84 -11.94 17.92 -0.33
C ALA A 84 -11.86 17.46 -1.79
N LEU A 85 -10.64 17.19 -2.29
CA LEU A 85 -10.43 16.69 -3.65
C LEU A 85 -10.95 15.25 -3.81
N ALA A 86 -10.74 14.40 -2.82
CA ALA A 86 -11.19 13.01 -2.78
C ALA A 86 -12.72 12.90 -2.78
N GLN A 87 -13.41 13.73 -1.99
CA GLN A 87 -14.88 13.75 -1.97
C GLN A 87 -15.46 14.10 -3.35
N ARG A 88 -14.81 14.99 -4.10
CA ARG A 88 -15.21 15.30 -5.48
C ARG A 88 -14.99 14.13 -6.43
N LEU A 89 -13.90 13.37 -6.30
CA LEU A 89 -13.67 12.15 -7.11
C LEU A 89 -14.72 11.06 -6.83
N VAL A 90 -15.14 10.92 -5.57
CA VAL A 90 -16.17 9.96 -5.19
C VAL A 90 -17.54 10.37 -5.73
N ALA A 91 -17.85 11.66 -5.73
CA ALA A 91 -19.12 12.19 -6.23
C ALA A 91 -19.21 12.23 -7.77
N GLU A 92 -18.08 12.42 -8.45
CA GLU A 92 -17.99 12.61 -9.90
C GLU A 92 -16.95 11.62 -10.49
N PRO A 93 -17.30 10.33 -10.68
CA PRO A 93 -16.37 9.28 -11.06
C PRO A 93 -15.64 9.50 -12.40
N GLU A 94 -16.22 10.27 -13.32
CA GLU A 94 -15.59 10.66 -14.57
C GLU A 94 -14.26 11.43 -14.35
N LYS A 95 -14.09 12.06 -13.18
CA LYS A 95 -12.86 12.77 -12.83
C LYS A 95 -11.66 11.85 -12.62
N TYR A 96 -11.87 10.55 -12.45
CA TYR A 96 -10.78 9.58 -12.44
C TYR A 96 -10.08 9.46 -13.80
N ASP A 97 -10.67 9.98 -14.88
CA ASP A 97 -10.09 10.02 -16.23
C ASP A 97 -9.73 11.45 -16.71
N ASP A 98 -10.13 12.49 -15.97
CA ASP A 98 -9.68 13.86 -16.20
C ASP A 98 -8.23 14.04 -15.70
N ILE A 99 -7.28 14.07 -16.64
CA ILE A 99 -5.84 14.23 -16.35
C ILE A 99 -5.55 15.57 -15.64
N GLY A 100 -6.27 16.64 -15.97
CA GLY A 100 -6.10 17.95 -15.34
C GLY A 100 -6.52 17.91 -13.87
N PHE A 101 -7.63 17.23 -13.57
CA PHE A 101 -8.08 16.98 -12.21
C PHE A 101 -7.11 16.06 -11.46
N CYS A 102 -6.73 14.93 -12.07
CA CYS A 102 -5.79 13.97 -11.49
C CYS A 102 -4.43 14.60 -11.20
N ARG A 103 -4.02 15.63 -11.96
CA ARG A 103 -2.78 16.39 -11.70
C ARG A 103 -2.84 17.14 -10.39
N GLN A 104 -3.99 17.73 -10.02
CA GLN A 104 -4.14 18.38 -8.73
C GLN A 104 -3.91 17.38 -7.58
N TYR A 105 -4.40 16.16 -7.73
CA TYR A 105 -4.18 15.09 -6.75
C TYR A 105 -2.72 14.67 -6.66
N PHE A 106 -2.06 14.49 -7.81
CA PHE A 106 -0.62 14.21 -7.87
C PHE A 106 0.21 15.30 -7.19
N GLU A 107 -0.14 16.57 -7.38
CA GLU A 107 0.52 17.71 -6.74
C GLU A 107 0.36 17.72 -5.22
N LEU A 108 -0.82 17.33 -4.71
CA LEU A 108 -1.03 17.14 -3.28
C LEU A 108 -0.23 15.95 -2.74
N ALA A 109 -0.11 14.86 -3.50
CA ALA A 109 0.77 13.74 -3.16
C ALA A 109 2.23 14.21 -3.03
N ARG A 110 2.71 14.97 -4.02
CA ARG A 110 4.06 15.54 -4.05
C ARG A 110 4.32 16.45 -2.85
N ALA A 111 3.36 17.32 -2.52
CA ALA A 111 3.43 18.16 -1.33
C ALA A 111 3.49 17.32 -0.04
N GLY A 112 2.75 16.22 0.04
CA GLY A 112 2.78 15.30 1.18
C GLY A 112 4.15 14.65 1.38
N TYR A 113 4.73 14.09 0.32
CA TYR A 113 6.08 13.49 0.42
C TYR A 113 7.17 14.52 0.68
N SER A 114 7.04 15.74 0.16
CA SER A 114 7.95 16.86 0.45
C SER A 114 7.87 17.25 1.93
N LEU A 115 6.67 17.25 2.51
CA LEU A 115 6.47 17.55 3.92
C LEU A 115 7.06 16.47 4.83
N LEU A 116 6.92 15.19 4.45
CA LEU A 116 7.63 14.09 5.13
C LEU A 116 9.15 14.26 5.05
N ALA A 117 9.69 14.67 3.91
CA ALA A 117 11.14 14.86 3.76
C ALA A 117 11.66 16.02 4.61
N LYS A 118 10.89 17.13 4.68
CA LYS A 118 11.20 18.31 5.49
C LYS A 118 11.42 17.97 6.98
N HIS A 119 10.60 17.05 7.51
CA HIS A 119 10.57 16.71 8.94
C HIS A 119 11.25 15.37 9.27
N GLU A 120 11.92 14.75 8.29
CA GLU A 120 12.45 13.38 8.43
C GLU A 120 13.49 13.27 9.55
N ALA A 121 14.39 14.25 9.64
CA ALA A 121 15.46 14.32 10.64
C ALA A 121 14.92 14.49 12.07
N GLU A 122 13.80 15.20 12.24
CA GLU A 122 13.19 15.44 13.56
C GLU A 122 12.71 14.14 14.21
N PHE A 123 12.26 13.19 13.39
CA PHE A 123 11.71 11.91 13.87
C PHE A 123 12.65 10.71 13.66
N GLY A 124 13.89 10.96 13.23
CA GLY A 124 14.91 9.92 13.07
C GLY A 124 14.58 8.86 12.00
N PHE A 125 13.88 9.24 10.94
CA PHE A 125 13.71 8.38 9.77
C PHE A 125 14.93 8.51 8.85
N ASP A 126 15.33 7.40 8.19
CA ASP A 126 16.45 7.38 7.25
C ASP A 126 16.00 6.78 5.91
N ALA A 127 16.00 7.60 4.86
CA ALA A 127 15.67 7.26 3.49
C ALA A 127 16.58 6.21 2.82
N LYS A 128 17.65 5.72 3.46
CA LYS A 128 18.59 4.72 2.87
C LYS A 128 18.04 3.30 2.68
N SER A 129 16.78 3.06 3.02
CA SER A 129 16.15 1.74 2.83
C SER A 129 15.96 1.39 1.36
N ILE A 130 16.01 0.10 1.01
CA ILE A 130 15.81 -0.34 -0.38
C ILE A 130 14.33 -0.11 -0.77
N PRO A 131 14.04 0.64 -1.84
CA PRO A 131 12.66 0.92 -2.22
C PRO A 131 11.96 -0.34 -2.76
N VAL A 132 10.79 -0.63 -2.19
CA VAL A 132 9.85 -1.63 -2.71
C VAL A 132 8.61 -0.90 -3.19
N SER A 133 8.32 -0.99 -4.48
CA SER A 133 7.15 -0.36 -5.09
C SER A 133 6.06 -1.35 -5.38
N LEU A 134 4.92 -1.17 -4.70
CA LEU A 134 3.68 -1.86 -5.03
C LEU A 134 3.06 -1.17 -6.24
N GLU A 135 2.96 -1.85 -7.37
CA GLU A 135 2.68 -1.17 -8.64
C GLU A 135 1.36 -0.40 -8.69
N ARG A 136 1.30 0.53 -9.67
CA ARG A 136 0.35 1.64 -9.78
C ARG A 136 0.77 2.82 -8.90
N ALA A 137 0.01 3.14 -7.85
CA ALA A 137 0.31 4.26 -6.97
C ALA A 137 1.73 4.17 -6.37
N GLY A 138 2.15 2.99 -5.92
CA GLY A 138 3.47 2.78 -5.29
C GLY A 138 4.67 3.07 -6.20
N LEU A 139 4.54 2.93 -7.52
CA LEU A 139 5.61 3.36 -8.44
C LEU A 139 5.77 4.87 -8.43
N VAL A 140 4.66 5.60 -8.48
CA VAL A 140 4.65 7.06 -8.46
C VAL A 140 5.15 7.57 -7.11
N THR A 141 4.60 7.03 -6.02
CA THR A 141 4.92 7.50 -4.66
C THR A 141 6.32 7.15 -4.21
N THR A 142 6.95 6.09 -4.71
CA THR A 142 8.37 5.83 -4.43
C THR A 142 9.28 6.91 -5.03
N ARG A 143 8.98 7.43 -6.23
CA ARG A 143 9.73 8.57 -6.79
C ARG A 143 9.50 9.82 -5.94
N LEU A 144 8.25 10.10 -5.59
CA LEU A 144 7.91 11.25 -4.74
C LEU A 144 8.60 11.16 -3.37
N ALA A 145 8.64 9.98 -2.75
CA ALA A 145 9.31 9.72 -1.48
C ALA A 145 10.83 9.94 -1.56
N GLY A 146 11.44 9.62 -2.71
CA GLY A 146 12.86 9.87 -2.97
C GLY A 146 13.18 11.29 -3.45
N GLY A 147 12.20 12.18 -3.58
CA GLY A 147 12.40 13.51 -4.17
C GLY A 147 12.82 13.47 -5.64
N LEU A 148 12.46 12.40 -6.36
CA LEU A 148 12.86 12.15 -7.73
C LEU A 148 11.82 12.67 -8.73
N THR A 149 12.24 12.83 -9.98
CA THR A 149 11.33 13.12 -11.10
C THR A 149 10.43 11.92 -11.40
N GLN A 150 9.28 12.16 -12.04
CA GLN A 150 8.30 11.12 -12.37
C GLN A 150 8.92 9.95 -13.16
N ASP A 151 9.79 10.26 -14.12
CA ASP A 151 10.40 9.27 -15.03
C ASP A 151 11.72 8.70 -14.49
N ALA A 152 12.11 9.00 -13.24
CA ALA A 152 13.35 8.49 -12.67
C ALA A 152 13.34 6.95 -12.57
N VAL A 153 14.41 6.35 -13.08
CA VAL A 153 14.74 4.94 -12.89
C VAL A 153 15.51 4.80 -11.58
N ILE A 154 15.10 3.84 -10.75
CA ILE A 154 15.72 3.57 -9.46
C ILE A 154 16.37 2.19 -9.54
N ASP A 155 17.70 2.14 -9.61
CA ASP A 155 18.42 0.91 -9.96
C ASP A 155 18.14 -0.25 -9.00
N ASN A 156 18.13 0.04 -7.69
CA ASN A 156 17.92 -0.94 -6.63
C ASN A 156 16.45 -1.15 -6.24
N GLU A 157 15.49 -0.59 -6.98
CA GLU A 157 14.07 -0.77 -6.70
C GLU A 157 13.59 -2.21 -6.94
N VAL A 158 12.81 -2.72 -6.00
CA VAL A 158 12.04 -3.97 -6.16
C VAL A 158 10.59 -3.63 -6.46
N ALA A 159 10.19 -3.78 -7.73
CA ALA A 159 8.80 -3.61 -8.15
C ALA A 159 8.00 -4.91 -8.00
N VAL A 160 6.81 -4.81 -7.38
CA VAL A 160 5.91 -5.93 -7.14
C VAL A 160 4.49 -5.54 -7.51
N VAL A 161 3.85 -6.33 -8.36
CA VAL A 161 2.42 -6.14 -8.65
C VAL A 161 1.65 -6.78 -7.50
N THR A 162 0.91 -5.97 -6.75
CA THR A 162 -0.06 -6.49 -5.77
C THR A 162 -1.45 -5.95 -6.07
N LYS A 163 -2.45 -6.82 -6.11
CA LYS A 163 -3.84 -6.40 -6.29
C LYS A 163 -4.78 -7.14 -5.34
N ARG A 164 -5.51 -6.36 -4.53
CA ARG A 164 -6.62 -6.85 -3.71
C ARG A 164 -7.73 -7.35 -4.62
N VAL A 165 -8.29 -8.51 -4.29
CA VAL A 165 -9.35 -9.19 -5.04
C VAL A 165 -10.34 -9.85 -4.09
N HIS A 166 -11.56 -10.06 -4.58
CA HIS A 166 -12.56 -10.93 -3.96
C HIS A 166 -12.69 -12.21 -4.80
N LEU A 167 -12.83 -13.35 -4.11
CA LEU A 167 -12.88 -14.66 -4.74
C LEU A 167 -14.32 -15.17 -4.80
N LYS A 168 -14.65 -15.94 -5.84
CA LYS A 168 -15.96 -16.57 -5.99
C LYS A 168 -16.26 -17.47 -4.78
N GLY A 169 -17.47 -17.34 -4.24
CA GLY A 169 -17.94 -18.15 -3.12
C GLY A 169 -17.39 -17.73 -1.75
N GLU A 170 -16.66 -16.62 -1.66
CA GLU A 170 -16.21 -16.05 -0.37
C GLU A 170 -17.00 -14.76 -0.04
N PRO A 171 -17.24 -14.46 1.25
CA PRO A 171 -17.83 -13.17 1.66
C PRO A 171 -17.03 -11.97 1.14
N GLU A 172 -17.71 -10.87 0.80
CA GLU A 172 -17.04 -9.64 0.34
C GLU A 172 -16.13 -8.99 1.40
N THR A 173 -16.38 -9.29 2.67
CA THR A 173 -15.51 -8.86 3.77
C THR A 173 -14.20 -9.65 3.84
N ASN A 174 -14.08 -10.74 3.08
CA ASN A 174 -12.83 -11.47 2.96
C ASN A 174 -11.91 -10.78 1.94
N LEU A 175 -10.62 -10.77 2.27
CA LEU A 175 -9.59 -10.24 1.39
C LEU A 175 -8.67 -11.35 0.87
N ALA A 176 -8.44 -11.32 -0.44
CA ALA A 176 -7.31 -11.98 -1.06
C ALA A 176 -6.46 -10.96 -1.82
N VAL A 177 -5.18 -11.26 -1.98
CA VAL A 177 -4.24 -10.43 -2.72
C VAL A 177 -3.45 -11.28 -3.68
N THR A 178 -3.46 -10.88 -4.93
CA THR A 178 -2.56 -11.42 -5.95
C THR A 178 -1.18 -10.77 -5.82
N VAL A 179 -0.13 -11.55 -6.02
CA VAL A 179 1.26 -11.08 -6.01
C VAL A 179 1.98 -11.59 -7.25
N LYS A 180 2.54 -10.67 -8.04
CA LYS A 180 3.40 -10.97 -9.19
C LYS A 180 4.72 -10.21 -9.05
N TRP A 181 5.81 -10.96 -9.12
CA TRP A 181 7.16 -10.43 -9.16
C TRP A 181 7.43 -9.87 -10.56
N ARG A 182 7.91 -8.62 -10.66
CA ARG A 182 8.47 -8.12 -11.93
C ARG A 182 9.82 -8.74 -12.20
N ASP A 183 10.69 -8.69 -11.21
CA ASP A 183 12.01 -9.27 -11.25
C ASP A 183 12.27 -10.07 -9.98
N LYS A 184 12.32 -11.40 -10.13
CA LYS A 184 12.58 -12.32 -9.02
C LYS A 184 14.03 -12.24 -8.53
N HIS A 185 14.99 -11.88 -9.39
CA HIS A 185 16.39 -11.71 -8.99
C HIS A 185 16.57 -10.45 -8.15
N LYS A 186 15.94 -9.33 -8.52
CA LYS A 186 15.94 -8.12 -7.66
C LYS A 186 15.31 -8.36 -6.30
N LEU A 187 14.30 -9.23 -6.19
CA LEU A 187 13.70 -9.59 -4.90
C LEU A 187 14.72 -10.17 -3.90
N ILE A 188 15.81 -10.79 -4.34
CA ILE A 188 16.84 -11.32 -3.42
C ILE A 188 17.60 -10.19 -2.71
N SER A 189 17.71 -9.00 -3.33
CA SER A 189 18.48 -7.87 -2.79
C SER A 189 17.95 -7.32 -1.46
N ILE A 190 16.67 -7.57 -1.14
CA ILE A 190 16.03 -7.12 0.11
C ILE A 190 16.14 -8.13 1.26
N ASN A 191 16.69 -9.32 1.01
CA ASN A 191 16.84 -10.34 2.03
C ASN A 191 17.81 -9.88 3.14
N GLY A 192 17.36 -9.89 4.39
CA GLY A 192 18.18 -9.40 5.51
C GLY A 192 18.32 -7.88 5.58
N ARG A 193 17.57 -7.10 4.78
CA ARG A 193 17.71 -5.64 4.66
C ARG A 193 16.46 -4.88 5.10
N GLU A 194 16.65 -3.60 5.40
CA GLU A 194 15.53 -2.67 5.58
C GLU A 194 14.98 -2.23 4.22
N VAL A 195 13.66 -2.18 4.11
CA VAL A 195 12.96 -1.75 2.90
C VAL A 195 12.04 -0.57 3.17
N LEU A 196 11.91 0.31 2.18
CA LEU A 196 10.96 1.41 2.16
C LEU A 196 9.75 0.99 1.34
N LEU A 197 8.57 1.00 1.97
CA LEU A 197 7.29 0.78 1.32
C LEU A 197 6.53 2.11 1.25
N ALA A 198 6.77 2.87 0.19
CA ALA A 198 6.11 4.13 -0.06
C ALA A 198 4.83 3.93 -0.87
N ASP A 199 3.68 4.33 -0.33
CA ASP A 199 2.39 4.30 -1.04
C ASP A 199 1.51 5.46 -0.56
N PHE A 200 0.57 5.92 -1.38
CA PHE A 200 -0.28 7.06 -1.01
C PHE A 200 -1.06 6.74 0.27
N VAL A 201 -1.54 5.50 0.39
CA VAL A 201 -2.20 4.99 1.59
C VAL A 201 -1.49 3.75 2.11
N ASN A 202 -0.80 3.87 3.25
CA ASN A 202 -0.07 2.75 3.82
C ASN A 202 -0.06 2.79 5.36
N PRO A 203 -0.83 1.94 6.06
CA PRO A 203 -1.84 1.01 5.54
C PRO A 203 -3.23 1.65 5.38
N ALA A 204 -3.98 1.25 4.35
CA ALA A 204 -5.45 1.26 4.42
C ALA A 204 -5.91 0.09 5.30
N SER A 205 -6.02 -1.13 4.73
CA SER A 205 -6.00 -2.38 5.51
C SER A 205 -4.59 -2.91 5.73
N GLY A 206 -3.65 -2.59 4.83
CA GLY A 206 -2.28 -3.12 4.82
C GLY A 206 -2.13 -4.50 4.16
N ALA A 207 -3.22 -5.06 3.62
CA ALA A 207 -3.23 -6.39 2.99
C ALA A 207 -2.20 -6.54 1.86
N SER A 208 -2.00 -5.52 1.02
CA SER A 208 -1.04 -5.57 -0.09
C SER A 208 0.41 -5.73 0.38
N GLY A 209 0.83 -4.94 1.37
CA GLY A 209 2.16 -5.04 1.97
C GLY A 209 2.35 -6.35 2.72
N ALA A 210 1.33 -6.81 3.46
CA ALA A 210 1.35 -8.11 4.14
C ALA A 210 1.48 -9.27 3.14
N ALA A 211 0.72 -9.24 2.04
CA ALA A 211 0.75 -10.27 1.00
C ALA A 211 2.12 -10.34 0.33
N PHE A 212 2.71 -9.18 0.04
CA PHE A 212 4.08 -9.08 -0.46
C PHE A 212 5.06 -9.80 0.48
N LEU A 213 5.07 -9.47 1.77
CA LEU A 213 6.01 -10.06 2.74
C LEU A 213 5.80 -11.57 2.93
N LEU A 214 4.53 -11.99 3.02
CA LEU A 214 4.17 -13.40 3.13
C LEU A 214 4.57 -14.19 1.88
N ALA A 215 4.38 -13.63 0.69
CA ALA A 215 4.81 -14.23 -0.57
C ALA A 215 6.34 -14.27 -0.70
N ALA A 216 7.04 -13.22 -0.27
CA ALA A 216 8.51 -13.17 -0.24
C ALA A 216 9.09 -14.29 0.67
N LYS A 217 8.43 -14.57 1.80
CA LYS A 217 8.78 -15.68 2.70
C LYS A 217 8.68 -17.05 2.02
N VAL A 218 7.73 -17.26 1.11
CA VAL A 218 7.63 -18.51 0.32
C VAL A 218 8.88 -18.75 -0.52
N VAL A 219 9.46 -17.68 -1.05
CA VAL A 219 10.68 -17.72 -1.86
C VAL A 219 11.96 -17.47 -1.04
N LYS A 220 11.88 -17.63 0.28
CA LYS A 220 12.99 -17.51 1.23
C LYS A 220 13.67 -16.13 1.25
N VAL A 221 12.89 -15.07 1.04
CA VAL A 221 13.33 -13.68 1.17
C VAL A 221 12.70 -13.07 2.42
N TYR A 222 13.54 -12.55 3.32
CA TYR A 222 13.16 -12.08 4.65
C TYR A 222 13.70 -10.67 4.91
N PRO A 223 12.97 -9.60 4.55
CA PRO A 223 13.31 -8.25 4.98
C PRO A 223 13.28 -8.17 6.51
N ILE A 224 14.23 -7.47 7.12
CA ILE A 224 14.33 -7.35 8.59
C ILE A 224 13.49 -6.20 9.15
N LYS A 225 13.20 -5.21 8.31
CA LYS A 225 12.41 -4.03 8.68
C LYS A 225 11.70 -3.45 7.46
N VAL A 226 10.47 -3.00 7.66
CA VAL A 226 9.70 -2.25 6.69
C VAL A 226 9.42 -0.86 7.24
N GLN A 227 9.89 0.14 6.52
CA GLN A 227 9.57 1.54 6.77
C GLN A 227 8.38 1.90 5.87
N HIS A 228 7.21 2.08 6.46
CA HIS A 228 6.02 2.51 5.73
C HIS A 228 6.01 4.03 5.66
N ARG A 229 5.93 4.58 4.44
CA ARG A 229 5.87 6.04 4.22
C ARG A 229 4.67 6.39 3.35
N SER A 230 3.81 7.28 3.82
CA SER A 230 2.53 7.52 3.15
C SER A 230 1.97 8.93 3.33
N VAL A 231 1.07 9.31 2.43
CA VAL A 231 0.27 10.53 2.62
C VAL A 231 -0.81 10.27 3.67
N SER A 232 -1.41 9.08 3.66
CA SER A 232 -2.40 8.69 4.65
C SER A 232 -2.15 7.28 5.16
N LEU A 233 -2.56 7.04 6.39
CA LEU A 233 -2.70 5.71 6.98
C LEU A 233 -4.03 5.61 7.72
N THR A 234 -4.44 4.41 8.09
CA THR A 234 -5.54 4.23 9.05
C THR A 234 -5.02 3.76 10.41
N ARG A 235 -5.63 4.28 11.48
CA ARG A 235 -5.31 3.80 12.84
C ARG A 235 -5.55 2.32 13.02
N GLN A 236 -6.65 1.79 12.48
CA GLN A 236 -6.97 0.36 12.63
C GLN A 236 -6.03 -0.51 11.81
N GLY A 237 -5.62 -0.05 10.62
CA GLY A 237 -4.61 -0.73 9.81
C GLY A 237 -3.26 -0.79 10.52
N VAL A 238 -2.79 0.31 11.11
CA VAL A 238 -1.53 0.31 11.88
C VAL A 238 -1.61 -0.64 13.08
N ASN A 239 -2.70 -0.60 13.85
CA ASN A 239 -2.90 -1.45 15.02
C ASN A 239 -2.97 -2.94 14.67
N LEU A 240 -3.40 -3.31 13.45
CA LEU A 240 -3.40 -4.68 12.99
C LEU A 240 -2.05 -5.10 12.38
N ILE A 241 -1.48 -4.29 11.50
CA ILE A 241 -0.28 -4.65 10.73
C ILE A 241 0.98 -4.65 11.59
N LYS A 242 1.15 -3.66 12.49
CA LYS A 242 2.35 -3.53 13.31
C LYS A 242 2.63 -4.81 14.14
N PRO A 243 1.69 -5.32 14.96
CA PRO A 243 1.93 -6.56 15.70
C PRO A 243 2.03 -7.79 14.77
N ALA A 244 1.21 -7.87 13.72
CA ALA A 244 1.23 -9.01 12.81
C ALA A 244 2.59 -9.17 12.08
N LEU A 245 3.22 -8.06 11.68
CA LEU A 245 4.55 -8.10 11.07
C LEU A 245 5.64 -8.39 12.11
N LYS A 246 5.48 -7.94 13.36
CA LYS A 246 6.38 -8.31 14.46
C LYS A 246 6.36 -9.82 14.73
N GLU A 247 5.20 -10.48 14.70
CA GLU A 247 5.07 -11.93 14.81
C GLU A 247 5.80 -12.68 13.69
N LEU A 248 5.91 -12.06 12.51
CA LEU A 248 6.67 -12.58 11.38
C LEU A 248 8.19 -12.30 11.48
N GLY A 249 8.65 -11.63 12.54
CA GLY A 249 10.04 -11.24 12.73
C GLY A 249 10.45 -9.97 11.98
N VAL A 250 9.48 -9.18 11.49
CA VAL A 250 9.72 -7.97 10.70
C VAL A 250 9.45 -6.74 11.56
N LYS A 251 10.48 -5.91 11.78
CA LYS A 251 10.30 -4.62 12.46
C LYS A 251 9.54 -3.65 11.56
N THR A 252 8.72 -2.78 12.13
CA THR A 252 7.91 -1.83 11.35
C THR A 252 7.90 -0.44 11.95
N SER A 253 8.06 0.55 11.07
CA SER A 253 7.80 1.95 11.36
C SER A 253 6.78 2.52 10.38
N PHE A 254 5.97 3.48 10.84
CA PHE A 254 4.98 4.16 10.02
C PHE A 254 5.23 5.66 10.10
N TYR A 255 5.40 6.30 8.95
CA TYR A 255 5.58 7.73 8.82
C TYR A 255 4.60 8.29 7.80
N SER A 256 3.61 9.04 8.28
CA SER A 256 2.51 9.51 7.44
C SER A 256 2.24 11.00 7.61
N VAL A 257 1.68 11.63 6.58
CA VAL A 257 1.19 13.01 6.68
C VAL A 257 -0.06 13.04 7.55
N GLY A 258 -1.04 12.17 7.27
CA GLY A 258 -2.31 12.13 7.99
C GLY A 258 -2.79 10.74 8.37
N GLU A 259 -3.87 10.73 9.15
CA GLU A 259 -4.50 9.56 9.72
C GLU A 259 -6.02 9.58 9.45
N ALA A 260 -6.53 8.51 8.87
CA ALA A 260 -7.95 8.24 8.80
C ALA A 260 -8.38 7.25 9.90
N SER A 261 -9.62 7.42 10.36
CA SER A 261 -10.22 6.58 11.40
C SER A 261 -11.39 5.74 10.91
N GLN A 262 -11.69 5.75 9.60
CA GLN A 262 -12.85 5.07 9.07
C GLN A 262 -12.57 4.41 7.72
N LEU A 263 -13.02 3.16 7.60
CA LEU A 263 -13.02 2.38 6.37
C LEU A 263 -14.45 1.97 6.02
N ASN A 264 -14.80 1.99 4.73
CA ASN A 264 -16.04 1.36 4.26
C ASN A 264 -15.85 -0.17 4.11
N ARG A 265 -16.90 -0.88 3.68
CA ARG A 265 -16.88 -2.34 3.49
C ARG A 265 -15.88 -2.83 2.44
N GLN A 266 -15.46 -1.95 1.54
CA GLN A 266 -14.45 -2.21 0.51
C GLN A 266 -13.04 -1.77 0.94
N TYR A 267 -12.85 -1.42 2.21
CA TYR A 267 -11.57 -0.96 2.77
C TYR A 267 -11.02 0.31 2.11
N TYR A 268 -11.90 1.20 1.65
CA TYR A 268 -11.56 2.57 1.27
C TYR A 268 -11.74 3.52 2.44
N LEU A 269 -10.85 4.52 2.52
CA LEU A 269 -10.89 5.57 3.52
C LEU A 269 -12.08 6.49 3.22
N VAL A 270 -12.92 6.72 4.23
CA VAL A 270 -14.11 7.56 4.13
C VAL A 270 -14.17 8.57 5.29
N GLY A 271 -15.16 9.46 5.27
CA GLY A 271 -15.33 10.50 6.29
C GLY A 271 -14.42 11.72 6.06
N ASN A 272 -13.93 12.32 7.14
CA ASN A 272 -13.19 13.60 7.11
C ASN A 272 -11.73 13.50 6.63
N ARG A 273 -11.28 12.28 6.35
CA ARG A 273 -9.92 11.96 5.88
C ARG A 273 -9.97 10.94 4.74
N ALA A 274 -10.97 11.08 3.87
CA ALA A 274 -11.05 10.30 2.64
C ALA A 274 -9.92 10.69 1.68
N VAL A 275 -9.53 9.75 0.83
CA VAL A 275 -8.44 9.95 -0.15
C VAL A 275 -8.77 9.40 -1.54
N ALA A 276 -9.98 8.90 -1.77
CA ALA A 276 -10.39 8.26 -3.04
C ALA A 276 -9.50 7.03 -3.39
N ASP A 277 -9.66 6.46 -4.60
CA ASP A 277 -8.74 5.43 -5.09
C ASP A 277 -7.49 6.05 -5.70
N ALA A 278 -6.43 6.17 -4.88
CA ALA A 278 -5.14 6.70 -5.31
C ALA A 278 -4.51 5.90 -6.46
N GLY A 279 -4.74 4.58 -6.53
CA GLY A 279 -4.23 3.73 -7.60
C GLY A 279 -4.88 4.04 -8.94
N GLN A 280 -6.17 4.38 -8.91
CA GLN A 280 -6.89 4.86 -10.08
C GLN A 280 -6.39 6.26 -10.47
N VAL A 281 -6.37 7.23 -9.57
CA VAL A 281 -5.95 8.62 -9.89
C VAL A 281 -4.50 8.70 -10.40
N LEU A 282 -3.57 8.04 -9.72
CA LEU A 282 -2.14 8.16 -10.02
C LEU A 282 -1.70 7.36 -11.26
N ARG A 283 -2.57 6.53 -11.86
CA ARG A 283 -2.24 5.75 -13.07
C ARG A 283 -1.79 6.62 -14.24
N HIS A 284 -2.27 7.86 -14.30
CA HIS A 284 -1.93 8.81 -15.36
C HIS A 284 -0.48 9.33 -15.27
N PHE A 285 0.16 9.17 -14.11
CA PHE A 285 1.52 9.68 -13.82
C PHE A 285 2.55 8.56 -13.63
N LEU A 286 2.25 7.37 -14.15
CA LEU A 286 3.19 6.25 -14.14
C LEU A 286 4.47 6.61 -14.92
N PRO A 287 5.66 6.19 -14.44
CA PRO A 287 6.91 6.39 -15.17
C PRO A 287 6.86 5.79 -16.58
N LYS A 288 7.56 6.38 -17.54
CA LYS A 288 7.59 5.88 -18.93
C LYS A 288 8.00 4.41 -19.02
N PHE A 289 9.06 4.00 -18.32
CA PHE A 289 9.57 2.62 -18.36
C PHE A 289 8.55 1.55 -17.91
N TYR A 290 7.47 1.96 -17.22
CA TYR A 290 6.41 1.04 -16.79
C TYR A 290 5.41 0.72 -17.90
N LYS A 291 5.25 1.64 -18.87
CA LYS A 291 4.32 1.52 -19.99
C LYS A 291 4.87 0.65 -21.12
N ASP A 292 6.19 0.45 -21.12
CA ASP A 292 6.94 -0.43 -22.02
C ASP A 292 6.98 -1.87 -21.49
#